data_AF-A0A1M4XGE5-F1
#
_entry.id   AF-A0A1M4XGE5-F1
#
_cell.length_a   1.000
_cell.length_b   1.000
_cell.length_c   1.000
_cell.angle_alpha   90.00
_cell.angle_beta   90.00
_cell.angle_gamma   90.00
#
_symmetry.space_group_name_H-M   'P 1'
#
loop_
_entity.id
_entity.type
_entity.pdbx_description
1 polymer ?
#
loop_
_entity_poly.entity_id
_entity_poly.type
_entity_poly.pdbx_seq_one_letter_code
_entity_poly.pdbx_strand_id
1 'polypeptide(L)' 'MLNIFKKILFFFQAMLNPAVPSRLKYEIGICLLYIISPIDFVPDFIPLTGKGDDAVVLLWCAKRIYDVIKAHRQYLCKK' A
#
# COMPACT_ATOMS: atom_id res chain seq x y z
N MET A 1 7.33 -17.06 -15.19
CA MET A 1 8.09 -15.97 -14.53
C MET A 1 7.76 -14.56 -15.05
N LEU A 2 7.58 -14.35 -16.36
CA LEU A 2 7.40 -13.00 -16.95
C LEU A 2 6.16 -12.20 -16.43
N ASN A 3 5.10 -12.88 -15.99
CA ASN A 3 3.85 -12.22 -15.57
C ASN A 3 3.95 -11.51 -14.22
N ILE A 4 4.80 -11.99 -13.30
CA ILE A 4 4.94 -11.38 -11.96
C ILE A 4 5.73 -10.07 -12.07
N PHE A 5 6.83 -10.07 -12.81
CA PHE A 5 7.61 -8.85 -13.06
C PHE A 5 6.77 -7.75 -13.72
N LYS A 6 5.94 -8.10 -14.71
CA LYS A 6 5.03 -7.14 -15.34
C LYS A 6 4.03 -6.54 -14.34
N LYS A 7 3.49 -7.33 -13.42
CA LYS A 7 2.59 -6.84 -12.36
C LYS A 7 3.30 -5.88 -11.40
N ILE A 8 4.52 -6.23 -11.00
CA ILE A 8 5.36 -5.38 -10.14
C ILE A 8 5.69 -4.07 -10.84
N LEU A 9 6.16 -4.13 -12.09
CA LEU A 9 6.48 -2.95 -12.89
C LEU A 9 5.26 -2.06 -13.11
N PHE A 10 4.09 -2.65 -13.38
CA PHE A 10 2.83 -1.93 -13.51
C PHE A 10 2.43 -1.22 -12.23
N PHE A 11 2.64 -1.85 -11.07
CA PHE A 11 2.43 -1.21 -9.77
C PHE A 11 3.38 -0.03 -9.54
N PHE A 12 4.68 -0.18 -9.83
CA PHE A 12 5.63 0.92 -9.76
C PHE A 12 5.26 2.06 -10.73
N GLN A 13 4.81 1.73 -11.93
CA GLN A 13 4.32 2.71 -12.89
C GLN A 13 3.08 3.45 -12.36
N ALA A 14 2.16 2.75 -11.70
CA ALA A 14 1.01 3.36 -11.02
C ALA A 14 1.46 4.30 -9.89
N MET A 15 2.45 3.91 -9.08
CA MET A 15 3.01 4.74 -8.01
C MET A 15 3.68 6.02 -8.54
N LEU A 16 4.40 5.92 -9.65
CA LEU A 16 5.07 7.07 -10.28
C LEU A 16 4.12 7.97 -11.07
N ASN A 17 2.91 7.50 -11.41
CA ASN A 17 1.97 8.27 -12.20
C ASN A 17 1.41 9.48 -11.42
N PRO A 18 1.55 10.73 -11.91
CA PRO A 18 1.02 11.92 -11.24
C PRO A 18 -0.52 11.96 -11.17
N ALA A 19 -1.22 11.20 -12.03
CA ALA A 19 -2.68 11.08 -12.00
C ALA A 19 -3.20 10.26 -10.81
N VAL A 20 -2.35 9.49 -10.15
CA VAL A 20 -2.71 8.79 -8.92
C VAL A 20 -2.57 9.76 -7.74
N PRO A 21 -3.62 9.94 -6.91
CA PRO A 21 -3.57 10.85 -5.76
C PRO A 21 -2.38 10.57 -4.84
N SER A 22 -1.60 11.62 -4.50
CA SER A 22 -0.43 11.50 -3.63
C SER A 22 -0.76 10.90 -2.26
N ARG A 23 -1.98 11.13 -1.74
CA ARG A 23 -2.48 10.52 -0.50
C ARG A 23 -2.33 8.99 -0.50
N LEU A 24 -2.74 8.33 -1.58
CA LEU A 24 -2.64 6.86 -1.69
C LEU A 24 -1.18 6.40 -1.69
N LYS A 25 -0.28 7.22 -2.26
CA LYS A 25 1.15 6.93 -2.29
C LYS A 25 1.77 7.00 -0.91
N TYR A 26 1.41 8.03 -0.13
CA TYR A 26 1.85 8.16 1.25
C TYR A 26 1.34 7.01 2.12
N GLU A 27 0.08 6.60 1.98
CA GLU A 27 -0.48 5.50 2.77
C GLU A 27 0.23 4.16 2.49
N ILE A 28 0.57 3.86 1.23
CA ILE A 28 1.41 2.70 0.89
C ILE A 28 2.82 2.85 1.48
N GLY A 29 3.40 4.06 1.43
CA GLY A 29 4.67 4.35 2.07
C GLY A 29 4.66 4.09 3.57
N ILE A 30 3.57 4.45 4.26
CA ILE A 30 3.37 4.19 5.69
C ILE A 30 3.29 2.69 5.97
N CYS A 31 2.55 1.91 5.17
CA CYS A 31 2.54 0.46 5.34
C CYS A 31 3.92 -0.17 5.13
N LEU A 32 4.66 0.30 4.11
CA LEU A 32 5.99 -0.21 3.83
C LEU A 32 6.95 0.13 4.97
N LEU A 33 6.81 1.33 5.52
CA LEU A 33 7.51 1.77 6.71
C LEU A 33 7.16 0.85 7.89
N TYR A 34 5.89 0.51 8.13
CA TYR A 34 5.49 -0.44 9.17
C TYR A 34 6.16 -1.81 9.02
N ILE A 35 6.23 -2.34 7.79
CA ILE A 35 6.85 -3.65 7.52
C ILE A 35 8.38 -3.63 7.69
N ILE A 36 9.04 -2.54 7.30
CA ILE A 36 10.51 -2.42 7.32
C ILE A 36 11.02 -1.88 8.67
N SER A 37 10.20 -1.11 9.37
CA SER A 37 10.58 -0.43 10.61
C SER A 37 10.85 -1.44 11.72
N PRO A 38 12.05 -1.47 12.30
CA PRO A 38 12.30 -2.17 13.57
C PRO A 38 11.71 -1.41 14.78
N ILE A 39 11.10 -0.25 14.54
CA ILE A 39 10.49 0.63 15.52
C ILE A 39 8.98 0.46 15.43
N ASP A 40 8.42 -0.27 16.39
CA ASP A 40 7.00 -0.20 16.70
C ASP A 40 6.74 1.16 17.38
N PHE A 41 6.20 2.11 16.61
CA PHE A 41 5.74 3.41 17.13
C PHE A 41 4.49 3.27 18.00
N VAL A 42 3.86 2.10 18.00
CA VAL A 42 2.91 1.66 19.01
C VAL A 42 3.68 0.79 20.00
N PRO A 43 4.35 1.37 21.01
CA PRO A 43 4.84 0.55 22.12
C PRO A 43 3.65 -0.25 22.66
N ASP A 44 3.85 -1.55 22.85
CA ASP A 44 2.90 -2.55 23.36
C ASP A 44 2.39 -2.21 24.79
N PHE A 45 1.75 -1.06 24.98
CA PHE A 45 1.15 -0.64 26.25
C PHE A 45 -0.20 -1.31 26.51
N ILE A 46 -0.72 -2.11 25.58
CA ILE A 46 -1.95 -2.86 25.75
C ILE A 46 -1.61 -4.35 25.76
N PRO A 47 -1.34 -4.96 26.94
CA PRO A 47 -0.85 -6.32 27.07
C PRO A 47 -1.84 -7.43 26.64
N LEU A 48 -2.93 -7.10 25.94
CA LEU A 48 -4.03 -8.03 25.61
C LEU A 48 -4.50 -8.03 24.14
N THR A 49 -4.04 -7.13 23.25
CA THR A 49 -4.67 -6.94 21.91
C THR A 49 -3.71 -6.92 20.72
N GLY A 50 -2.56 -7.59 20.80
CA GLY A 50 -1.50 -7.50 19.77
C GLY A 50 -1.81 -8.07 18.38
N LYS A 51 -2.88 -8.88 18.17
CA LYS A 51 -3.14 -9.53 16.84
C LYS A 51 -4.21 -8.85 15.98
N GLY A 52 -5.04 -8.00 16.59
CA GLY A 52 -6.10 -7.31 15.86
C GLY A 52 -5.57 -6.18 14.99
N ASP A 53 -4.54 -5.48 15.48
CA ASP A 53 -3.98 -4.31 14.82
C ASP A 53 -3.28 -4.68 13.50
N ASP A 54 -2.49 -5.76 13.48
CA ASP A 54 -1.84 -6.28 12.28
C ASP A 54 -2.82 -6.58 11.15
N ALA A 55 -3.98 -7.18 11.47
CA ALA A 55 -4.99 -7.53 10.49
C ALA A 55 -5.64 -6.28 9.88
N VAL A 56 -5.89 -5.25 10.70
CA VAL A 56 -6.43 -3.97 10.25
C VAL A 56 -5.44 -3.27 9.33
N VAL A 57 -4.16 -3.23 9.70
CA VAL A 57 -3.10 -2.63 8.87
C VAL A 57 -2.96 -3.37 7.54
N LEU A 58 -2.97 -4.71 7.54
CA LEU A 58 -2.91 -5.52 6.31
C LEU A 58 -4.10 -5.27 5.38
N LEU A 59 -5.33 -5.28 5.91
CA LEU A 59 -6.54 -5.04 5.13
C LEU A 59 -6.58 -3.61 4.58
N TRP A 60 -6.18 -2.64 5.40
CA TRP A 60 -6.07 -1.25 4.98
C TRP A 60 -5.06 -1.11 3.84
N CYS A 61 -3.90 -1.76 3.96
CA CYS A 61 -2.88 -1.69 2.94
C CYS A 61 -3.29 -2.36 1.63
N ALA A 62 -3.93 -3.53 1.71
CA ALA A 62 -4.49 -4.21 0.55
C ALA A 62 -5.50 -3.33 -0.19
N LYS A 63 -6.35 -2.61 0.55
CA LYS A 63 -7.30 -1.64 -0.01
C LYS A 63 -6.58 -0.51 -0.74
N ARG A 64 -5.48 0.03 -0.19
CA ARG A 64 -4.71 1.12 -0.85
C ARG A 64 -4.01 0.66 -2.12
N ILE A 65 -3.46 -0.55 -2.13
CA ILE A 65 -2.91 -1.14 -3.36
C ILE A 65 -3.98 -1.24 -4.44
N TYR A 66 -5.19 -1.71 -4.08
CA TYR A 66 -6.32 -1.76 -5.01
C TYR A 66 -6.70 -0.37 -5.53
N ASP A 67 -6.79 0.63 -4.66
CA ASP A 67 -7.15 2.00 -5.05
C ASP A 67 -6.11 2.64 -5.98
N VAL A 68 -4.81 2.41 -5.76
CA VAL A 68 -3.73 2.88 -6.65
C VAL A 68 -3.84 2.26 -8.04
N ILE A 69 -4.05 0.94 -8.10
CA ILE A 69 -4.21 0.22 -9.37
C ILE A 69 -5.47 0.69 -10.10
N LYS A 70 -6.58 0.89 -9.37
CA LYS A 70 -7.84 1.37 -9.92
C LYS A 70 -7.71 2.79 -10.47
N ALA A 71 -7.09 3.71 -9.72
CA ALA A 71 -6.85 5.08 -10.16
C ALA A 71 -5.96 5.10 -11.41
N HIS A 72 -4.90 4.31 -11.44
CA HIS A 72 -4.03 4.20 -12.61
C HIS A 72 -4.75 3.61 -13.83
N ARG A 73 -5.58 2.58 -13.64
CA ARG A 73 -6.41 2.00 -14.72
C ARG A 73 -7.42 3.01 -15.26
N GLN A 74 -8.10 3.76 -14.39
CA GLN A 74 -9.03 4.80 -14.81
C GLN A 74 -8.35 5.89 -15.64
N TYR A 75 -7.12 6.26 -15.29
CA TYR A 75 -6.30 7.17 -16.10
C TYR A 75 -6.01 6.58 -17.49
N LEU A 76 -5.64 5.31 -17.58
CA LEU A 76 -5.39 4.64 -18.86
C LEU A 76 -6.65 4.49 -19.73
N CYS A 77 -7.82 4.30 -19.13
CA CYS A 77 -9.09 4.20 -19.87
C CYS A 77 -9.64 5.55 -20.35
N LYS A 78 -9.21 6.65 -19.74
CA LYS A 78 -9.61 8.01 -20.13
C LYS A 78 -8.71 8.63 -21.22
N LYS A 79 -7.57 7.99 -21.52
CA LYS A 79 -6.57 8.46 -22.47
C LYS A 79 -6.64 7.64 -23.75
#